data_AF-A0A0F8F987-F1
#
_entry.id   AF-A0A0F8F987-F1
#
_cell.length_a   1.000
_cell.length_b   1.000
_cell.length_c   1.000
_cell.angle_alpha   90.00
_cell.angle_beta   90.00
_cell.angle_gamma   90.00
#
_symmetry.space_group_name_H-M   'P 1'
#
loop_
_entity.id
_entity.type
_entity.pdbx_description
1 polymer ?
#
loop_
_entity_poly.entity_id
_entity_poly.type
_entity_poly.pdbx_seq_one_letter_code
_entity_poly.pdbx_strand_id
1 'polypeptide(L)'
;MKKDSDLKWSDLKKSLQKSDTEGLINIIQKLYRYSEDNRRYLLARCIDREEAAGVMEEYRDIIKNEFFPKRGYGELRYSVAEKAINDYSEASGDFAGTMELMFFYVENGVEFTSKYGDIDEEFYLKIYGMLEKFCTQLKTPEGKHFMPISGKGFLRSAGKQEEWDGGLETG
;
A
#
# COMPACT_ATOMS: atom_id res chain seq x y z
N MET A 1 11.16 0.26 42.14
CA MET A 1 10.29 0.13 40.95
C MET A 1 10.88 0.97 39.84
N LYS A 2 10.89 0.48 38.59
CA LYS A 2 11.29 1.30 37.43
C LYS A 2 10.27 2.42 37.24
N LYS A 3 10.70 3.61 36.81
CA LYS A 3 9.79 4.69 36.40
C LYS A 3 9.25 4.39 35.00
N ASP A 4 8.08 4.92 34.66
CA ASP A 4 7.48 4.76 33.32
C ASP A 4 8.42 5.27 32.21
N SER A 5 9.23 6.30 32.50
CA SER A 5 10.28 6.83 31.61
C SER A 5 11.41 5.86 31.28
N ASP A 6 11.58 4.80 32.07
CA ASP A 6 12.65 3.81 31.91
C ASP A 6 12.18 2.53 31.20
N LEU A 7 10.86 2.42 30.93
CA LEU A 7 10.27 1.29 30.24
C LEU A 7 10.58 1.38 28.74
N LYS A 8 11.16 0.31 28.21
CA LYS A 8 11.55 0.23 26.79
C LYS A 8 10.58 -0.65 26.02
N TRP A 9 10.59 -0.53 24.70
CA TRP A 9 9.89 -1.45 23.80
C TRP A 9 10.20 -2.93 24.11
N SER A 10 11.43 -3.24 24.53
CA SER A 10 11.83 -4.61 24.92
C SER A 10 11.10 -5.13 26.16
N ASP A 11 10.74 -4.26 27.10
CA ASP A 11 9.94 -4.63 28.28
C ASP A 11 8.48 -4.90 27.87
N LEU A 12 7.91 -4.03 27.02
CA LEU A 12 6.55 -4.21 26.48
C LEU A 12 6.45 -5.48 25.63
N LYS A 13 7.40 -5.73 24.73
CA LYS A 13 7.45 -6.95 23.90
C LYS A 13 7.45 -8.22 24.75
N LYS A 14 8.25 -8.27 25.82
CA LYS A 14 8.26 -9.40 26.77
C LYS A 14 6.92 -9.59 27.47
N SER A 15 6.22 -8.51 27.78
CA SER A 15 4.87 -8.57 28.37
C SER A 15 3.86 -9.15 27.38
N LEU A 16 3.84 -8.63 26.14
CA LEU A 16 2.94 -9.11 25.09
C LEU A 16 3.18 -10.58 24.72
N GLN A 17 4.44 -11.04 24.72
CA GLN A 17 4.78 -12.45 24.46
C GLN A 17 4.32 -13.41 25.57
N LYS A 18 4.04 -12.90 26.77
CA LYS A 18 3.51 -13.69 27.89
C LYS A 18 1.98 -13.68 27.94
N SER A 19 1.35 -12.75 27.23
CA SER A 19 -0.11 -12.69 27.13
C SER A 19 -0.63 -13.82 26.25
N ASP A 20 -1.77 -14.37 26.63
CA ASP A 20 -2.55 -15.28 25.80
C ASP A 20 -3.33 -14.50 24.73
N THR A 21 -3.98 -15.24 23.82
CA THR A 21 -4.74 -14.66 22.71
C THR A 21 -5.84 -13.72 23.20
N GLU A 22 -6.57 -14.08 24.26
CA GLU A 22 -7.64 -13.27 24.81
C GLU A 22 -7.10 -11.95 25.42
N GLY A 23 -5.99 -12.02 26.15
CA GLY A 23 -5.31 -10.86 26.69
C GLY A 23 -4.83 -9.90 25.59
N LEU A 24 -4.27 -10.43 24.50
CA LEU A 24 -3.85 -9.63 23.35
C LEU A 24 -5.03 -8.95 22.65
N ILE A 25 -6.13 -9.67 22.43
CA ILE A 25 -7.35 -9.10 21.83
C ILE A 25 -7.89 -7.96 22.69
N ASN A 26 -7.91 -8.11 24.02
CA ASN A 26 -8.37 -7.06 24.93
C ASN A 26 -7.47 -5.81 24.88
N ILE A 27 -6.14 -5.99 24.81
CA ILE A 27 -5.20 -4.87 24.64
C ILE A 27 -5.48 -4.14 23.32
N ILE A 28 -5.65 -4.87 22.23
CA ILE A 28 -5.97 -4.30 20.91
C ILE A 28 -7.32 -3.57 20.93
N GLN A 29 -8.35 -4.13 21.59
CA GLN A 29 -9.65 -3.48 21.74
C GLN A 29 -9.54 -2.17 22.53
N LYS A 30 -8.71 -2.14 23.58
CA LYS A 30 -8.44 -0.91 24.33
C LYS A 30 -7.73 0.11 23.46
N LEU A 31 -6.73 -0.30 22.67
CA LEU A 31 -6.05 0.58 21.72
C LEU A 31 -7.03 1.15 20.68
N TYR A 32 -7.91 0.31 20.14
CA TYR A 32 -8.99 0.73 19.21
C TYR A 32 -9.87 1.82 19.80
N ARG A 33 -10.23 1.71 21.09
CA ARG A 33 -11.07 2.71 21.79
C ARG A 33 -10.30 3.93 22.27
N TYR A 34 -8.96 3.85 22.31
CA TYR A 34 -8.12 4.88 22.92
C TYR A 34 -8.01 6.13 22.05
N SER A 35 -7.96 5.99 20.73
CA SER A 35 -7.93 7.13 19.80
C SER A 35 -8.51 6.78 18.44
N GLU A 36 -9.01 7.79 17.74
CA GLU A 36 -9.47 7.68 16.35
C GLU A 36 -8.34 7.22 15.41
N ASP A 37 -7.10 7.63 15.66
CA ASP A 37 -5.95 7.22 14.86
C ASP A 37 -5.63 5.73 15.05
N ASN A 38 -5.67 5.23 16.28
CA ASN A 38 -5.51 3.79 16.56
C ASN A 38 -6.65 2.98 15.92
N ARG A 39 -7.88 3.49 15.99
CA ARG A 39 -9.06 2.88 15.38
C ARG A 39 -8.87 2.74 13.87
N ARG A 40 -8.50 3.83 13.19
CA ARG A 40 -8.20 3.83 11.75
C ARG A 40 -7.07 2.87 11.40
N TYR A 41 -5.97 2.92 12.16
CA TYR A 41 -4.80 2.06 11.97
C TYR A 41 -5.16 0.57 12.04
N LEU A 42 -5.89 0.17 13.10
CA LEU A 42 -6.28 -1.23 13.32
C LEU A 42 -7.29 -1.72 12.26
N LEU A 43 -8.29 -0.91 11.91
CA LEU A 43 -9.29 -1.27 10.89
C LEU A 43 -8.66 -1.41 9.49
N ALA A 44 -7.68 -0.58 9.14
CA ALA A 44 -7.01 -0.67 7.86
C ALA A 44 -6.10 -1.91 7.72
N ARG A 45 -5.60 -2.43 8.85
CA ARG A 45 -4.53 -3.45 8.84
C ARG A 45 -4.97 -4.84 9.32
N CYS A 46 -5.98 -4.91 10.17
CA CYS A 46 -6.37 -6.15 10.85
C CYS A 46 -7.75 -6.69 10.42
N ILE A 47 -8.53 -5.90 9.67
CA ILE A 47 -9.72 -6.42 9.01
C ILE A 47 -9.31 -6.80 7.59
N ASP A 48 -9.25 -8.09 7.31
CA ASP A 48 -9.25 -8.60 5.94
C ASP A 48 -10.58 -8.17 5.31
N ARG A 49 -10.51 -7.19 4.41
CA ARG A 49 -11.67 -6.76 3.64
C ARG A 49 -11.92 -7.73 2.49
N GLU A 50 -12.11 -9.01 2.78
CA GLU A 50 -12.33 -10.04 1.74
C GLU A 50 -13.65 -9.84 0.97
N GLU A 51 -14.63 -9.11 1.53
CA GLU A 51 -15.82 -8.67 0.77
C GLU A 51 -15.56 -7.43 -0.11
N ALA A 52 -14.55 -6.60 0.19
CA ALA A 52 -14.10 -5.52 -0.69
C ALA A 52 -13.00 -5.96 -1.67
N ALA A 53 -12.36 -7.11 -1.41
CA ALA A 53 -11.36 -7.70 -2.29
C ALA A 53 -11.96 -8.01 -3.66
N GLY A 54 -13.17 -8.57 -3.73
CA GLY A 54 -13.84 -8.83 -5.02
C GLY A 54 -14.00 -7.57 -5.88
N VAL A 55 -14.45 -6.47 -5.28
CA VAL A 55 -14.63 -5.19 -5.98
C VAL A 55 -13.29 -4.62 -6.43
N MET A 56 -12.28 -4.59 -5.55
CA MET A 56 -10.94 -4.08 -5.92
C MET A 56 -10.26 -4.94 -7.00
N GLU A 57 -10.43 -6.27 -6.95
CA GLU A 57 -9.87 -7.18 -7.96
C GLU A 57 -10.46 -6.92 -9.35
N GLU A 58 -11.74 -6.55 -9.46
CA GLU A 58 -12.32 -6.13 -10.75
C GLU A 58 -11.59 -4.91 -11.34
N TYR A 59 -11.27 -3.91 -10.51
CA TYR A 59 -10.51 -2.74 -10.96
C TYR A 59 -9.04 -3.08 -11.26
N ARG A 60 -8.41 -3.98 -10.48
CA ARG A 60 -7.07 -4.50 -10.80
C ARG A 60 -7.06 -5.23 -12.13
N ASP A 61 -8.07 -6.04 -12.41
CA ASP A 61 -8.20 -6.75 -13.68
C ASP A 61 -8.35 -5.78 -14.85
N ILE A 62 -9.13 -4.70 -14.71
CA ILE A 62 -9.22 -3.66 -15.73
C ILE A 62 -7.84 -3.04 -16.00
N ILE A 63 -7.13 -2.60 -14.96
CA ILE A 63 -5.80 -2.01 -15.09
C ILE A 63 -4.83 -3.01 -15.73
N LYS A 64 -4.75 -4.23 -15.20
CA LYS A 64 -3.83 -5.26 -15.66
C LYS A 64 -4.08 -5.64 -17.11
N ASN A 65 -5.34 -5.71 -17.55
CA ASN A 65 -5.67 -6.05 -18.94
C ASN A 65 -5.17 -5.01 -19.95
N GLU A 66 -4.96 -3.75 -19.55
CA GLU A 66 -4.37 -2.74 -20.44
C GLU A 66 -2.88 -2.99 -20.71
N PHE A 67 -2.17 -3.62 -19.77
CA PHE A 67 -0.75 -3.98 -19.91
C PHE A 67 -0.56 -5.44 -20.37
N PHE A 68 -1.31 -6.37 -19.78
CA PHE A 68 -1.14 -7.82 -19.94
C PHE A 68 -2.49 -8.51 -20.15
N PRO A 69 -3.14 -8.30 -21.31
CA PRO A 69 -4.40 -8.97 -21.63
C PRO A 69 -4.19 -10.47 -21.77
N LYS A 70 -5.25 -11.25 -21.55
CA LYS A 70 -5.22 -12.72 -21.71
C LYS A 70 -4.82 -13.18 -23.12
N ARG A 71 -5.03 -12.35 -24.14
CA ARG A 71 -4.69 -12.62 -25.54
C ARG A 71 -4.18 -11.34 -26.20
N GLY A 72 -3.12 -11.44 -26.99
CA GLY A 72 -2.54 -10.30 -27.70
C GLY A 72 -1.54 -9.52 -26.86
N TYR A 73 -1.34 -8.26 -27.25
CA TYR A 73 -0.47 -7.30 -26.56
C TYR A 73 -1.33 -6.27 -25.80
N GLY A 74 -0.76 -5.66 -24.76
CA GLY A 74 -1.41 -4.58 -24.05
C GLY A 74 -1.76 -3.43 -24.99
N GLU A 75 -3.03 -3.01 -24.97
CA GLU A 75 -3.50 -1.86 -25.75
C GLU A 75 -3.07 -0.52 -25.13
N LEU A 76 -2.64 -0.54 -23.86
CA LEU A 76 -2.16 0.63 -23.13
C LEU A 76 -3.15 1.80 -23.15
N ARG A 77 -4.45 1.53 -23.05
CA ARG A 77 -5.45 2.61 -23.00
C ARG A 77 -5.41 3.26 -21.62
N TYR A 78 -4.52 4.24 -21.47
CA TYR A 78 -4.26 4.93 -20.21
C TYR A 78 -5.55 5.48 -19.59
N SER A 79 -6.45 6.02 -20.42
CA SER A 79 -7.74 6.54 -19.98
C SER A 79 -8.63 5.48 -19.31
N VAL A 80 -8.58 4.23 -19.77
CA VAL A 80 -9.36 3.12 -19.18
C VAL A 80 -8.80 2.76 -17.80
N ALA A 81 -7.48 2.60 -17.70
CA ALA A 81 -6.82 2.27 -16.45
C ALA A 81 -6.90 3.41 -15.42
N GLU A 82 -6.67 4.66 -15.82
CA GLU A 82 -6.83 5.84 -14.96
C GLU A 82 -8.28 6.02 -14.51
N LYS A 83 -9.25 5.78 -15.40
CA LYS A 83 -10.68 5.82 -15.05
C LYS A 83 -11.05 4.76 -14.03
N ALA A 84 -10.52 3.54 -14.15
CA ALA A 84 -10.77 2.47 -13.18
C ALA A 84 -10.34 2.88 -11.75
N ILE A 85 -9.20 3.55 -11.61
CA ILE A 85 -8.72 4.08 -10.32
C ILE A 85 -9.68 5.16 -9.78
N ASN A 86 -10.10 6.09 -10.63
CA ASN A 86 -11.00 7.18 -10.24
C ASN A 86 -12.39 6.65 -9.86
N ASP A 87 -12.97 5.77 -10.67
CA ASP A 87 -14.26 5.12 -10.42
C ASP A 87 -14.23 4.36 -9.08
N TYR A 88 -13.17 3.61 -8.80
CA TYR A 88 -12.99 2.95 -7.50
C TYR A 88 -12.97 3.98 -6.36
N SER A 89 -12.19 5.05 -6.51
CA SER A 89 -12.05 6.08 -5.49
C SER A 89 -13.39 6.77 -5.19
N GLU A 90 -14.17 7.09 -6.22
CA GLU A 90 -15.48 7.75 -6.09
C GLU A 90 -16.53 6.80 -5.51
N ALA A 91 -16.55 5.53 -5.93
CA ALA A 91 -17.53 4.56 -5.49
C ALA A 91 -17.29 4.07 -4.05
N SER A 92 -16.02 3.89 -3.67
CA SER A 92 -15.66 3.29 -2.37
C SER A 92 -15.33 4.32 -1.28
N GLY A 93 -14.81 5.50 -1.66
CA GLY A 93 -14.18 6.43 -0.72
C GLY A 93 -12.96 5.83 0.02
N ASP A 94 -12.45 4.68 -0.43
CA ASP A 94 -11.37 3.96 0.23
C ASP A 94 -10.00 4.46 -0.25
N PHE A 95 -9.47 5.44 0.49
CA PHE A 95 -8.15 6.02 0.20
C PHE A 95 -7.04 4.96 0.07
N ALA A 96 -7.01 3.95 0.96
CA ALA A 96 -5.96 2.94 0.93
C ALA A 96 -6.06 2.08 -0.33
N GLY A 97 -7.27 1.69 -0.73
CA GLY A 97 -7.49 0.96 -1.97
C GLY A 97 -7.19 1.79 -3.22
N THR A 98 -7.51 3.08 -3.24
CA THR A 98 -7.14 3.98 -4.34
C THR A 98 -5.62 4.05 -4.48
N MET A 99 -4.90 4.23 -3.37
CA MET A 99 -3.45 4.25 -3.33
C MET A 99 -2.85 2.92 -3.82
N GLU A 100 -3.46 1.80 -3.45
CA GLU A 100 -3.05 0.47 -3.90
C GLU A 100 -3.23 0.31 -5.42
N LEU A 101 -4.33 0.77 -6.01
CA LEU A 101 -4.55 0.72 -7.46
C LEU A 101 -3.60 1.67 -8.23
N MET A 102 -3.31 2.86 -7.68
CA MET A 102 -2.29 3.76 -8.25
C MET A 102 -0.90 3.11 -8.27
N PHE A 103 -0.53 2.45 -7.17
CA PHE A 103 0.73 1.75 -7.09
C PHE A 103 0.79 0.56 -8.05
N PHE A 104 -0.29 -0.24 -8.10
CA PHE A 104 -0.42 -1.37 -9.02
C PHE A 104 -0.32 -0.95 -10.50
N TYR A 105 -0.87 0.20 -10.88
CA TYR A 105 -0.70 0.77 -12.22
C TYR A 105 0.78 1.03 -12.55
N VAL A 106 1.52 1.63 -11.62
CA VAL A 106 2.96 1.90 -11.79
C VAL A 106 3.76 0.60 -11.84
N GLU A 107 3.44 -0.37 -10.98
CA GLU A 107 4.07 -1.71 -10.99
C GLU A 107 3.91 -2.40 -12.34
N ASN A 108 2.69 -2.41 -12.91
CA ASN A 108 2.45 -3.00 -14.22
C ASN A 108 3.20 -2.25 -15.33
N GLY A 109 3.30 -0.91 -15.25
CA GLY A 109 4.08 -0.13 -16.19
C GLY A 109 5.57 -0.51 -16.18
N VAL A 110 6.16 -0.66 -15.00
CA VAL A 110 7.57 -1.08 -14.86
C VAL A 110 7.77 -2.54 -15.31
N GLU A 111 6.84 -3.43 -14.98
CA GLU A 111 6.90 -4.82 -15.47
C GLU A 111 6.80 -4.87 -16.99
N PHE A 112 5.97 -4.01 -17.58
CA PHE A 112 5.76 -3.95 -19.03
C PHE A 112 7.04 -3.55 -19.77
N THR A 113 7.76 -2.53 -19.30
CA THR A 113 9.06 -2.15 -19.88
C THR A 113 10.14 -3.20 -19.64
N SER A 114 10.11 -3.85 -18.47
CA SER A 114 11.02 -4.97 -18.20
C SER A 114 10.81 -6.15 -19.16
N LYS A 115 9.60 -6.34 -19.69
CA LYS A 115 9.25 -7.46 -20.58
C LYS A 115 9.41 -7.12 -22.05
N TYR A 116 9.02 -5.92 -22.46
CA TYR A 116 8.96 -5.52 -23.86
C TYR A 116 10.02 -4.49 -24.27
N GLY A 117 10.81 -4.00 -23.31
CA GLY A 117 11.87 -3.02 -23.54
C GLY A 117 11.32 -1.59 -23.57
N ASP A 118 11.98 -0.74 -24.37
CA ASP A 118 11.58 0.64 -24.55
C ASP A 118 10.26 0.74 -25.34
N ILE A 119 9.35 1.63 -24.91
CA ILE A 119 7.99 1.74 -25.46
C ILE A 119 7.85 3.04 -26.28
N ASP A 120 7.44 4.13 -25.63
CA ASP A 120 7.40 5.47 -26.21
C ASP A 120 7.39 6.52 -25.07
N GLU A 121 7.56 7.79 -25.44
CA GLU A 121 7.57 8.89 -24.47
C GLU A 121 6.25 9.04 -23.71
N GLU A 122 5.11 8.84 -24.39
CA GLU A 122 3.78 8.96 -23.79
C GLU A 122 3.60 7.95 -22.64
N PHE A 123 4.03 6.70 -22.84
CA PHE A 123 4.03 5.66 -21.83
C PHE A 123 4.76 6.11 -20.56
N TYR A 124 6.01 6.59 -20.69
CA TYR A 124 6.77 7.02 -19.51
C TYR A 124 6.14 8.23 -18.82
N LEU A 125 5.61 9.20 -19.57
CA LEU A 125 4.88 10.34 -19.01
C LEU A 125 3.66 9.87 -18.20
N LYS A 126 2.95 8.84 -18.68
CA LYS A 126 1.78 8.27 -18.00
C LYS A 126 2.14 7.53 -16.72
N ILE A 127 3.17 6.68 -16.75
CA ILE A 127 3.64 5.96 -15.56
C ILE A 127 4.20 6.94 -14.51
N TYR A 128 5.05 7.87 -14.95
CA TYR A 128 5.62 8.89 -14.07
C TYR A 128 4.56 9.80 -13.46
N GLY A 129 3.59 10.26 -14.26
CA GLY A 129 2.49 11.11 -13.76
C GLY A 129 1.63 10.41 -12.71
N MET A 130 1.39 9.09 -12.85
CA MET A 130 0.70 8.33 -11.80
C MET A 130 1.55 8.19 -10.54
N LEU A 131 2.85 7.91 -10.68
CA LEU A 131 3.79 7.84 -9.56
C LEU A 131 3.87 9.17 -8.81
N GLU A 132 3.89 10.30 -9.52
CA GLU A 132 3.89 11.64 -8.92
C GLU A 132 2.60 11.91 -8.12
N LYS A 133 1.44 11.54 -8.68
CA LYS A 133 0.16 11.61 -7.95
C LYS A 133 0.18 10.76 -6.69
N PHE A 134 0.63 9.51 -6.79
CA PHE A 134 0.79 8.60 -5.65
C PHE A 134 1.72 9.19 -4.57
N CYS A 135 2.92 9.64 -4.95
CA CYS A 135 3.88 10.26 -4.04
C CYS A 135 3.35 11.55 -3.41
N THR A 136 2.52 12.31 -4.12
CA THR A 136 1.84 13.49 -3.57
C THR A 136 0.84 13.09 -2.50
N GLN A 137 0.04 12.06 -2.75
CA GLN A 137 -0.92 11.55 -1.77
C GLN A 137 -0.24 10.95 -0.54
N LEU A 138 0.93 10.30 -0.67
CA LEU A 138 1.70 9.80 0.47
C LEU A 138 2.12 10.90 1.48
N LYS A 139 2.25 12.15 1.02
CA LYS A 139 2.64 13.27 1.89
C LYS A 139 1.50 13.77 2.79
N THR A 140 0.27 13.40 2.49
CA THR A 140 -0.93 13.75 3.28
C THR A 140 -0.95 13.01 4.63
N PRO A 141 -1.68 13.51 5.65
CA PRO A 141 -1.85 12.79 6.92
C PRO A 141 -2.37 11.36 6.74
N GLU A 142 -3.33 11.17 5.84
CA GLU A 142 -3.91 9.87 5.50
C GLU A 142 -2.88 8.97 4.79
N GLY A 143 -2.09 9.55 3.88
CA GLY A 143 -1.02 8.89 3.12
C GLY A 143 0.14 8.36 3.94
N LYS A 144 0.51 9.04 5.05
CA LYS A 144 1.62 8.63 5.92
C LYS A 144 1.44 7.26 6.55
N HIS A 145 0.21 6.77 6.61
CA HIS A 145 -0.14 5.45 7.16
C HIS A 145 -0.41 4.40 6.08
N PHE A 146 -0.28 4.75 4.79
CA PHE A 146 -0.44 3.81 3.70
C PHE A 146 0.68 2.75 3.72
N MET A 147 0.30 1.50 3.53
CA MET A 147 1.23 0.40 3.33
C MET A 147 0.70 -0.51 2.23
N PRO A 148 1.43 -0.65 1.10
CA PRO A 148 0.93 -1.39 -0.05
C PRO A 148 0.74 -2.88 0.27
N ILE A 149 -0.30 -3.47 -0.32
CA ILE A 149 -0.63 -4.90 -0.20
C ILE A 149 0.25 -5.70 -1.18
N SER A 150 0.41 -5.22 -2.43
CA SER A 150 1.20 -5.89 -3.48
C SER A 150 2.72 -5.62 -3.44
N GLY A 151 3.18 -4.61 -2.69
CA GLY A 151 4.54 -4.04 -2.78
C GLY A 151 5.74 -4.91 -2.36
N LYS A 152 5.56 -6.22 -2.15
CA LYS A 152 6.68 -7.14 -1.94
C LYS A 152 7.51 -7.37 -3.21
N GLY A 153 6.96 -7.09 -4.40
CA GLY A 153 7.63 -7.26 -5.70
C GLY A 153 8.49 -6.07 -6.12
N PHE A 154 7.91 -4.86 -6.12
CA PHE A 154 8.56 -3.63 -6.60
C PHE A 154 9.84 -3.25 -5.84
N LEU A 155 9.87 -3.45 -4.51
CA LEU A 155 11.09 -3.19 -3.71
C LEU A 155 12.24 -4.14 -4.04
N ARG A 156 11.96 -5.30 -4.65
CA ARG A 156 12.98 -6.29 -5.00
C ARG A 156 13.65 -5.96 -6.35
N SER A 157 12.93 -5.32 -7.27
CA SER A 157 13.48 -4.85 -8.55
C SER A 157 14.15 -3.48 -8.43
N ALA A 158 13.67 -2.60 -7.55
CA ALA A 158 14.35 -1.35 -7.19
C ALA A 158 15.63 -1.59 -6.34
N GLY A 159 15.73 -2.76 -5.69
CA GLY A 159 16.82 -3.15 -4.81
C GLY A 159 17.90 -4.02 -5.44
N LYS A 160 18.54 -3.56 -6.53
CA LYS A 160 19.99 -3.80 -6.65
C LYS A 160 20.68 -2.60 -6.00
N GLN A 161 21.09 -2.82 -4.74
CA GLN A 161 21.85 -1.94 -3.84
C GLN A 161 21.14 -0.63 -3.42
N GLU A 162 20.42 -0.69 -2.31
CA GLU A 162 20.89 -0.04 -1.07
C GLU A 162 20.14 -0.60 0.14
N GLU A 163 20.95 -1.02 1.10
CA GLU A 163 20.57 -1.47 2.43
C GLU A 163 19.87 -0.31 3.13
N TRP A 164 18.58 -0.45 3.45
CA TRP A 164 17.90 0.51 4.32
C TRP A 164 18.43 0.29 5.74
N ASP A 165 19.60 0.85 6.03
CA ASP A 165 20.07 1.08 7.38
C ASP A 165 19.14 2.12 8.00
N GLY A 166 18.13 1.62 8.71
CA GLY A 166 17.28 2.41 9.59
C GLY A 166 18.08 3.00 10.75
N GLY A 167 18.96 3.94 10.44
CA GLY A 167 19.62 4.83 11.38
C GLY A 167 18.68 5.97 11.74
N LEU A 168 17.86 5.77 12.77
CA LEU A 168 17.46 6.89 13.61
C LEU A 168 18.71 7.30 14.40
N GLU A 169 19.58 8.12 13.80
CA GLU A 169 20.54 8.89 14.56
C GLU A 169 19.80 10.00 15.29
N THR A 170 19.66 9.80 16.59
CA THR A 170 19.35 10.85 17.55
C THR A 170 20.48 11.86 17.57
N GLY A 171 20.17 13.11 17.25
CA GLY A 171 20.92 14.31 17.61
C GLY A 171 20.01 15.28 18.34
#